data_AF-A0A8C1MG66-F1
#
_entry.id   AF-A0A8C1MG66-F1
#
_cell.length_a   1.000
_cell.length_b   1.000
_cell.length_c   1.000
_cell.angle_alpha   90.00
_cell.angle_beta   90.00
_cell.angle_gamma   90.00
#
_symmetry.space_group_name_H-M   'P 1'
#
loop_
_entity.id
_entity.type
_entity.pdbx_description
1 polymer ?
#
loop_
_entity_poly.entity_id
_entity_poly.type
_entity_poly.pdbx_seq_one_letter_code
_entity_poly.pdbx_strand_id
1 'polypeptide(L)'
;MAEQWTAVPTSNMAALNRARSLTVIFLIVSSCLISSTDGKDAPEETVIIGLRLEDTDEVSFMDRGILRVSERSRVRLRVYGQNINNETWSKLSFTEHSISSAPAESQSSGDAPASHPCGIRSSDIIILPNVEVNRKTSGIIEIEVKPLRKTEKSKVYYLCIATVTPGAQDSWSENTWIYHEGHDTKVIVVEEKKFLLPFWLQVIFIAMLLCLSGMFSGLNLGLMALDPMELRIVQNCGTEKEKNYAKKIEPVRSQGNYLLCSLLLGNVLVNTTLTILLDDIAGSGLIAVVVSTIGIVIFGEIVPQAICSRHGLAVGANTILLTKFFMILTFPASYPVSKLLDHVLGQEIGTVYNREKLLEMLRVTDPYNDLVKEELNIIQGALELRTKTVEDVMTPLRDCFMIAADTILDFNTMSEIMESGYTRIPVYAGEKCHIVDLLFVKDLAFVDPDDCTPLKTITKFYSHPLHFVFNDTKLDAMLEEFKKGKSHLAIVQRVNNEGEGDPFYEVLGIVTLEDVIEEIIKSEILDETDLYSE
;
A
#
# COMPACT_ATOMS: atom_id res chain seq x y z
N MET A 1 0.83 29.43 30.10
CA MET A 1 1.59 28.72 31.16
C MET A 1 2.48 27.72 30.44
N ALA A 2 3.67 28.16 30.01
CA ALA A 2 4.62 27.37 29.24
C ALA A 2 6.03 27.88 29.56
N GLU A 3 6.79 27.09 30.31
CA GLU A 3 8.25 27.17 30.44
C GLU A 3 8.80 26.10 29.48
N GLN A 4 9.57 26.41 28.43
CA GLN A 4 10.98 26.81 28.33
C GLN A 4 11.94 25.60 28.34
N TRP A 5 13.15 25.80 27.78
CA TRP A 5 14.31 24.91 27.54
C TRP A 5 14.59 24.71 26.04
N THR A 6 15.19 25.71 25.38
CA THR A 6 16.64 25.97 25.18
C THR A 6 17.24 25.24 23.98
N ALA A 7 17.31 25.97 22.87
CA ALA A 7 18.06 25.65 21.67
C ALA A 7 19.51 26.13 21.80
N VAL A 8 20.47 25.33 21.30
CA VAL A 8 21.84 25.76 20.98
C VAL A 8 22.14 25.30 19.55
N PRO A 9 22.72 26.16 18.68
CA PRO A 9 22.74 25.96 17.24
C PRO A 9 23.99 25.22 16.73
N THR A 10 23.81 24.65 15.55
CA THR A 10 24.80 24.14 14.60
C THR A 10 25.76 25.22 14.10
N SER A 11 27.06 24.90 13.95
CA SER A 11 28.00 25.69 13.15
C SER A 11 29.22 24.87 12.70
N ASN A 12 29.21 24.55 11.40
CA ASN A 12 30.31 24.64 10.41
C ASN A 12 31.72 24.15 10.76
N MET A 13 32.09 23.06 10.09
CA MET A 13 33.46 22.77 9.66
C MET A 13 33.90 23.80 8.61
N ALA A 14 34.97 24.55 8.88
CA ALA A 14 35.96 24.95 7.89
C ALA A 14 37.19 25.58 8.58
N ALA A 15 38.36 25.09 8.18
CA ALA A 15 39.65 25.78 8.17
C ALA A 15 40.23 26.28 9.50
N LEU A 16 41.35 25.67 9.94
CA LEU A 16 42.52 26.46 10.30
C LEU A 16 43.82 25.64 10.19
N ASN A 17 44.63 26.01 9.22
CA ASN A 17 46.02 25.61 9.07
C ASN A 17 46.90 26.73 9.66
N ARG A 18 47.97 26.37 10.38
CA ARG A 18 49.08 27.20 10.90
C ARG A 18 48.77 28.30 11.94
N ALA A 19 49.34 28.15 13.14
CA ALA A 19 50.33 29.09 13.70
C ALA A 19 50.88 28.64 15.07
N ARG A 20 52.22 28.60 15.15
CA ARG A 20 53.12 29.01 16.27
C ARG A 20 52.80 28.52 17.70
N SER A 21 53.67 27.70 18.29
CA SER A 21 54.92 28.08 18.98
C SER A 21 54.70 28.70 20.37
N LEU A 22 55.33 28.06 21.36
CA LEU A 22 55.66 28.52 22.72
C LEU A 22 54.56 28.54 23.78
N THR A 23 54.55 27.51 24.62
CA THR A 23 54.54 27.72 26.07
C THR A 23 55.41 26.65 26.76
N VAL A 24 56.17 27.13 27.72
CA VAL A 24 57.42 26.67 28.35
C VAL A 24 57.11 27.01 29.83
N ILE A 25 57.13 26.12 30.84
CA ILE A 25 58.30 25.68 31.64
C ILE A 25 57.79 25.06 32.99
N PHE A 26 58.72 24.38 33.70
CA PHE A 26 58.80 23.95 35.13
C PHE A 26 58.51 22.45 35.41
N LEU A 27 59.42 21.62 35.97
CA LEU A 27 60.59 21.73 36.90
C LEU A 27 61.67 20.66 36.50
N ILE A 28 63.02 20.86 36.42
CA ILE A 28 64.08 21.22 37.41
C ILE A 28 64.10 20.22 38.61
N VAL A 29 65.15 19.51 39.06
CA VAL A 29 66.61 19.44 38.86
C VAL A 29 67.12 18.14 39.53
N SER A 30 68.18 17.51 38.99
CA SER A 30 69.35 17.12 39.80
C SER A 30 70.54 16.81 38.88
N SER A 31 71.54 17.66 38.97
CA SER A 31 72.83 17.59 38.29
C SER A 31 73.84 16.89 39.21
N CYS A 32 74.50 15.85 38.69
CA CYS A 32 75.82 15.45 39.17
C CYS A 32 76.73 15.18 37.97
N LEU A 33 77.75 16.02 37.87
CA LEU A 33 78.94 15.86 37.05
C LEU A 33 79.67 14.57 37.42
N ILE A 34 79.93 13.69 36.45
CA ILE A 34 81.07 12.77 36.49
C ILE A 34 81.76 12.81 35.12
N SER A 35 83.07 13.01 35.18
CA SER A 35 83.99 13.12 34.06
C SER A 35 84.10 11.84 33.24
N SER A 36 84.44 12.04 31.96
CA SER A 36 84.89 11.06 30.99
C SER A 36 85.93 10.10 31.59
N THR A 37 85.64 8.80 31.54
CA THR A 37 86.65 7.75 31.56
C THR A 37 86.40 6.82 30.39
N ASP A 38 87.45 6.65 29.60
CA ASP A 38 87.58 5.74 28.47
C ASP A 38 87.44 4.29 28.98
N GLY A 39 86.48 3.55 28.45
CA GLY A 39 86.06 2.25 28.97
C GLY A 39 85.44 1.39 27.88
N LYS A 40 86.26 0.49 27.35
CA LYS A 40 85.97 -0.70 26.52
C LYS A 40 84.48 -0.98 26.25
N ASP A 41 84.13 -0.98 24.97
CA ASP A 41 82.83 -1.36 24.40
C ASP A 41 82.26 -2.66 25.02
N ALA A 42 81.28 -2.49 25.90
CA ALA A 42 80.27 -3.49 26.19
C ALA A 42 79.17 -3.38 25.11
N PRO A 43 78.54 -4.48 24.68
CA PRO A 43 77.47 -4.41 23.69
C PRO A 43 76.32 -3.52 24.21
N GLU A 44 76.07 -2.42 23.51
CA GLU A 44 74.96 -1.49 23.75
C GLU A 44 73.62 -2.27 23.73
N GLU A 45 73.01 -2.51 24.90
CA GLU A 45 71.76 -3.27 24.99
C GLU A 45 70.59 -2.48 24.41
N THR A 46 69.73 -3.17 23.65
CA THR A 46 68.53 -2.57 23.04
C THR A 46 67.37 -2.62 24.04
N VAL A 47 66.92 -1.46 24.52
CA VAL A 47 65.79 -1.38 25.47
C VAL A 47 64.59 -0.77 24.76
N ILE A 48 63.43 -1.42 24.81
CA ILE A 48 62.19 -0.92 24.21
C ILE A 48 61.30 -0.35 25.33
N ILE A 49 60.89 0.91 25.18
CA ILE A 49 60.16 1.69 26.18
C ILE A 49 58.67 1.78 25.83
N GLY A 50 58.33 1.80 24.54
CA GLY A 50 56.92 1.86 24.13
C GLY A 50 56.72 1.81 22.62
N LEU A 51 55.47 1.64 22.20
CA LEU A 51 55.06 1.70 20.81
C LEU A 51 53.98 2.76 20.61
N ARG A 52 53.99 3.34 19.42
CA ARG A 52 52.95 4.25 18.95
C ARG A 52 52.61 3.98 17.51
N LEU A 53 51.35 4.12 17.17
CA LEU A 53 50.91 4.08 15.78
C LEU A 53 51.49 5.27 14.99
N GLU A 54 52.16 5.02 13.87
CA GLU A 54 52.74 6.08 13.04
C GLU A 54 51.69 6.69 12.10
N ASP A 55 50.98 5.84 11.36
CA ASP A 55 49.89 6.27 10.47
C ASP A 55 48.55 5.95 11.11
N THR A 56 47.72 6.98 11.28
CA THR A 56 46.34 6.81 11.76
C THR A 56 45.41 6.85 10.57
N ASP A 57 44.65 5.78 10.36
CA ASP A 57 43.58 5.69 9.37
C ASP A 57 42.22 5.66 10.08
N GLU A 58 41.10 5.82 9.35
CA GLU A 58 39.75 5.76 9.94
C GLU A 58 39.47 4.44 10.69
N VAL A 59 40.15 3.35 10.29
CA VAL A 59 39.95 2.00 10.85
C VAL A 59 41.08 1.59 11.80
N SER A 60 42.27 2.18 11.67
CA SER A 60 43.44 1.89 12.49
C SER A 60 43.83 3.11 13.32
N PHE A 61 43.48 3.11 14.60
CA PHE A 61 43.69 4.25 15.49
C PHE A 61 44.06 3.84 16.91
N MET A 62 44.64 4.78 17.65
CA MET A 62 44.96 4.61 19.07
C MET A 62 43.83 5.19 19.93
N ASP A 63 43.20 4.37 20.76
CA ASP A 63 42.12 4.77 21.68
C ASP A 63 42.55 4.55 23.13
N ARG A 64 42.78 5.63 23.88
CA ARG A 64 43.18 5.60 25.30
C ARG A 64 44.34 4.62 25.60
N GLY A 65 45.34 4.60 24.70
CA GLY A 65 46.51 3.71 24.79
C GLY A 65 46.38 2.39 24.02
N ILE A 66 45.17 1.95 23.69
CA ILE A 66 44.94 0.68 22.99
C ILE A 66 45.07 0.89 21.49
N LEU A 67 45.89 0.07 20.83
CA LEU A 67 46.02 0.05 19.38
C LEU A 67 44.88 -0.74 18.76
N ARG A 68 44.03 -0.12 17.93
CA ARG A 68 42.99 -0.81 17.16
C ARG A 68 43.43 -0.92 15.71
N VAL A 69 43.33 -2.11 15.13
CA VAL A 69 43.79 -2.41 13.77
C VAL A 69 42.74 -3.23 13.02
N SER A 70 42.58 -2.99 11.73
CA SER A 70 41.70 -3.81 10.87
C SER A 70 42.34 -5.14 10.50
N GLU A 71 41.55 -6.20 10.33
CA GLU A 71 42.06 -7.40 9.68
C GLU A 71 42.62 -7.12 8.28
N ARG A 72 43.58 -7.93 7.81
CA ARG A 72 44.20 -7.83 6.47
C ARG A 72 44.90 -6.48 6.19
N SER A 73 45.17 -5.69 7.22
CA SER A 73 45.86 -4.41 7.08
C SER A 73 47.35 -4.55 7.37
N ARG A 74 48.12 -3.62 6.80
CA ARG A 74 49.53 -3.40 7.14
C ARG A 74 49.64 -2.07 7.85
N VAL A 75 50.26 -2.08 9.01
CA VAL A 75 50.32 -0.92 9.90
C VAL A 75 51.75 -0.64 10.30
N ARG A 76 52.14 0.64 10.22
CA ARG A 76 53.44 1.11 10.68
C ARG A 76 53.37 1.56 12.14
N LEU A 77 54.20 0.95 12.98
CA LEU A 77 54.35 1.28 14.38
C LEU A 77 55.71 1.91 14.62
N ARG A 78 55.72 3.06 15.30
CA ARG A 78 56.92 3.68 15.83
C ARG A 78 57.25 3.07 17.19
N VAL A 79 58.45 2.51 17.30
CA VAL A 79 59.01 1.93 18.52
C VAL A 79 59.96 2.96 19.15
N TYR A 80 59.83 3.20 20.45
CA TYR A 80 60.70 4.07 21.24
C TYR A 80 61.58 3.24 22.16
N GLY A 81 62.85 3.61 22.30
CA GLY A 81 63.79 2.86 23.12
C GLY A 81 65.19 3.47 23.22
N GLN A 82 66.15 2.67 23.66
CA GLN A 82 67.59 2.93 23.57
C GLN A 82 68.24 1.87 22.68
N ASN A 83 69.21 2.30 21.86
CA ASN A 83 69.98 1.48 20.93
C ASN A 83 69.14 0.67 19.93
N ILE A 84 68.10 1.27 19.35
CA ILE A 84 67.28 0.63 18.31
C ILE A 84 68.15 0.32 17.08
N ASN A 85 68.25 -0.97 16.75
CA ASN A 85 69.03 -1.50 15.63
C ASN A 85 68.15 -2.32 14.67
N ASN A 86 68.73 -2.82 13.58
CA ASN A 86 68.00 -3.61 12.58
C ASN A 86 67.58 -5.02 13.06
N GLU A 87 67.97 -5.42 14.27
CA GLU A 87 67.56 -6.68 14.90
C GLU A 87 66.39 -6.49 15.89
N THR A 88 65.98 -5.25 16.14
CA THR A 88 64.90 -4.91 17.10
C THR A 88 63.58 -5.61 16.77
N TRP A 89 63.28 -5.83 15.48
CA TRP A 89 62.07 -6.54 15.04
C TRP A 89 62.00 -7.97 15.60
N SER A 90 63.14 -8.64 15.76
CA SER A 90 63.22 -10.03 16.27
C SER A 90 62.99 -10.12 17.78
N LYS A 91 63.02 -8.97 18.49
CA LYS A 91 62.81 -8.85 19.94
C LYS A 91 61.37 -8.50 20.31
N LEU A 92 60.48 -8.38 19.32
CA LEU A 92 59.07 -8.08 19.50
C LEU A 92 58.22 -9.30 19.10
N SER A 93 57.19 -9.58 19.88
CA SER A 93 56.23 -10.64 19.60
C SER A 93 54.87 -10.26 20.13
N PHE A 94 53.81 -10.72 19.46
CA PHE A 94 52.46 -10.64 20.00
C PHE A 94 52.03 -12.00 20.56
N THR A 95 51.35 -12.00 21.69
CA THR A 95 50.79 -13.19 22.34
C THR A 95 49.28 -13.05 22.49
N GLU A 96 48.60 -14.19 22.54
CA GLU A 96 47.18 -14.28 22.85
C GLU A 96 47.03 -14.56 24.33
N HIS A 97 46.31 -13.70 25.05
CA HIS A 97 45.95 -13.98 26.44
C HIS A 97 44.61 -14.71 26.46
N SER A 98 44.63 -16.03 26.67
CA SER A 98 43.42 -16.78 26.99
C SER A 98 43.04 -16.53 28.46
N ILE A 99 42.23 -15.52 28.73
CA ILE A 99 41.41 -15.56 29.94
C ILE A 99 40.33 -16.59 29.65
N SER A 100 40.61 -17.86 29.93
CA SER A 100 39.55 -18.85 30.07
C SER A 100 38.71 -18.42 31.26
N SER A 101 37.58 -17.78 31.00
CA SER A 101 36.49 -17.64 31.96
C SER A 101 35.92 -19.03 32.25
N ALA A 102 36.61 -19.79 33.10
CA ALA A 102 36.02 -20.89 33.85
C ALA A 102 35.70 -20.35 35.25
N PRO A 103 34.49 -20.57 35.79
CA PRO A 103 34.18 -20.18 37.15
C PRO A 103 35.11 -20.92 38.11
N ALA A 104 35.53 -20.24 39.17
CA ALA A 104 36.39 -20.78 40.20
C ALA A 104 35.74 -21.99 40.87
N GLU A 105 36.29 -23.17 40.62
CA GLU A 105 36.15 -24.33 41.50
C GLU A 105 37.52 -24.74 42.03
N SER A 106 37.48 -25.12 43.30
CA SER A 106 38.55 -25.19 44.27
C SER A 106 39.45 -26.43 44.15
N GLN A 107 40.71 -26.27 44.61
CA GLN A 107 41.70 -27.31 44.97
C GLN A 107 42.38 -27.98 43.75
N SER A 108 43.68 -28.28 43.71
CA SER A 108 44.67 -28.58 44.74
C SER A 108 46.10 -28.36 44.21
N SER A 109 47.03 -28.30 45.15
CA SER A 109 48.50 -28.26 45.04
C SER A 109 49.15 -29.08 43.90
N GLY A 110 50.03 -28.41 43.15
CA GLY A 110 51.04 -29.03 42.29
C GLY A 110 51.92 -27.95 41.66
N ASP A 111 53.20 -27.91 42.03
CA ASP A 111 54.21 -27.01 41.45
C ASP A 111 54.31 -27.22 39.94
N ALA A 112 53.72 -26.30 39.18
CA ALA A 112 53.97 -26.09 37.76
C ALA A 112 54.50 -24.66 37.61
N PRO A 113 55.57 -24.42 36.83
CA PRO A 113 56.08 -23.07 36.66
C PRO A 113 54.97 -22.24 36.02
N ALA A 114 54.66 -21.09 36.63
CA ALA A 114 53.69 -20.14 36.10
C ALA A 114 53.99 -19.91 34.62
N SER A 115 53.10 -20.34 33.73
CA SER A 115 53.29 -20.22 32.29
C SER A 115 53.52 -18.74 31.96
N HIS A 116 54.74 -18.38 31.57
CA HIS A 116 55.04 -17.01 31.19
C HIS A 116 54.06 -16.56 30.09
N PRO A 117 53.40 -15.39 30.20
CA PRO A 117 52.37 -14.95 29.26
C PRO A 117 52.83 -14.89 27.79
N CYS A 118 54.14 -14.85 27.59
CA CYS A 118 54.80 -14.78 26.29
C CYS A 118 55.23 -16.13 25.69
N GLY A 119 54.83 -17.26 26.28
CA GLY A 119 55.21 -18.60 25.82
C GLY A 119 54.62 -19.03 24.47
N ILE A 120 53.50 -18.45 24.05
CA ILE A 120 52.81 -18.78 22.80
C ILE A 120 52.81 -17.54 21.90
N ARG A 121 53.60 -17.55 20.83
CA ARG A 121 53.61 -16.48 19.83
C ARG A 121 52.39 -16.61 18.92
N SER A 122 51.63 -15.53 18.74
CA SER A 122 50.50 -15.53 17.81
C SER A 122 50.98 -15.54 16.36
N SER A 123 50.32 -16.34 15.53
CA SER A 123 50.49 -16.32 14.06
C SER A 123 49.66 -15.24 13.37
N ASP A 124 48.78 -14.56 14.11
CA ASP A 124 47.75 -13.69 13.55
C ASP A 124 48.29 -12.26 13.29
N ILE A 125 49.41 -11.88 13.92
CA ILE A 125 50.12 -10.63 13.67
C ILE A 125 51.59 -10.95 13.36
N ILE A 126 52.04 -10.63 12.16
CA ILE A 126 53.40 -10.87 11.69
C ILE A 126 54.16 -9.54 11.67
N ILE A 127 55.32 -9.47 12.33
CA ILE A 127 56.22 -8.32 12.25
C ILE A 127 57.16 -8.52 11.05
N LEU A 128 57.20 -7.55 10.13
CA LEU A 128 58.06 -7.64 8.94
C LEU A 128 59.55 -7.40 9.31
N PRO A 129 60.50 -8.11 8.67
CA PRO A 129 61.92 -8.13 9.07
C PRO A 129 62.72 -6.88 8.67
N ASN A 130 62.11 -5.71 8.72
CA ASN A 130 62.74 -4.43 8.35
C ASN A 130 62.41 -3.36 9.39
N VAL A 131 63.44 -2.69 9.91
CA VAL A 131 63.29 -1.56 10.83
C VAL A 131 63.86 -0.32 10.19
N GLU A 132 63.02 0.66 9.88
CA GLU A 132 63.49 1.98 9.47
C GLU A 132 63.96 2.74 10.70
N VAL A 133 65.26 2.64 10.99
CA VAL A 133 65.89 3.31 12.14
C VAL A 133 66.09 4.79 11.82
N ASN A 134 65.38 5.67 12.54
CA ASN A 134 65.50 7.13 12.34
C ASN A 134 66.54 7.73 13.30
N ARG A 135 66.59 7.24 14.55
CA ARG A 135 67.57 7.61 15.59
C ARG A 135 67.90 6.38 16.43
N LYS A 136 69.03 6.37 17.15
CA LYS A 136 69.34 5.32 18.15
C LYS A 136 68.22 5.14 19.20
N THR A 137 67.29 6.09 19.32
CA THR A 137 66.18 6.06 20.28
C THR A 137 64.80 5.77 19.67
N SER A 138 64.68 5.64 18.34
CA SER A 138 63.39 5.41 17.68
C SER A 138 63.52 4.73 16.31
N GLY A 139 62.69 3.74 16.05
CA GLY A 139 62.57 3.08 14.75
C GLY A 139 61.12 2.85 14.34
N ILE A 140 60.88 2.63 13.05
CA ILE A 140 59.56 2.27 12.52
C ILE A 140 59.59 0.80 12.12
N ILE A 141 58.60 0.04 12.60
CA ILE A 141 58.36 -1.36 12.23
C ILE A 141 57.03 -1.45 11.50
N GLU A 142 56.91 -2.39 10.58
CA GLU A 142 55.67 -2.68 9.88
C GLU A 142 55.10 -4.03 10.34
N ILE A 143 53.82 -4.06 10.69
CA ILE A 143 53.09 -5.27 11.08
C ILE A 143 52.06 -5.63 10.02
N GLU A 144 51.94 -6.91 9.70
CA GLU A 144 50.90 -7.47 8.83
C GLU A 144 49.92 -8.29 9.66
N VAL A 145 48.64 -7.92 9.62
CA VAL A 145 47.57 -8.58 10.37
C VAL A 145 46.83 -9.58 9.49
N LYS A 146 46.78 -10.85 9.90
CA LYS A 146 46.07 -11.93 9.20
C LYS A 146 44.55 -11.85 9.43
N PRO A 147 43.73 -12.44 8.54
CA PRO A 147 42.27 -12.44 8.70
C PRO A 147 41.84 -13.17 9.97
N LEU A 148 40.81 -12.65 10.65
CA LEU A 148 40.23 -13.32 11.81
C LEU A 148 39.48 -14.59 11.38
N ARG A 149 39.30 -15.52 12.33
CA ARG A 149 38.39 -16.66 12.14
C ARG A 149 36.97 -16.14 11.98
N LYS A 150 36.17 -16.75 11.09
CA LYS A 150 34.80 -16.33 10.72
C LYS A 150 33.81 -16.16 11.91
N THR A 151 34.17 -16.61 13.10
CA THR A 151 33.33 -16.56 14.31
C THR A 151 33.69 -15.41 15.25
N GLU A 152 34.76 -14.66 15.00
CA GLU A 152 35.30 -13.65 15.93
C GLU A 152 35.22 -12.25 15.31
N LYS A 153 34.36 -11.38 15.87
CA LYS A 153 34.20 -9.99 15.41
C LYS A 153 35.37 -9.09 15.82
N SER A 154 36.05 -9.45 16.90
CA SER A 154 37.28 -8.80 17.35
C SER A 154 38.10 -9.75 18.22
N LYS A 155 39.43 -9.59 18.19
CA LYS A 155 40.37 -10.37 19.00
C LYS A 155 41.46 -9.47 19.57
N VAL A 156 41.91 -9.79 20.77
CA VAL A 156 42.87 -9.00 21.54
C VAL A 156 44.22 -9.70 21.59
N TYR A 157 45.28 -8.96 21.29
CA TYR A 157 46.66 -9.39 21.36
C TYR A 157 47.46 -8.47 22.30
N TYR A 158 48.49 -9.04 22.91
CA TYR A 158 49.35 -8.34 23.85
C TYR A 158 50.80 -8.37 23.38
N LEU A 159 51.55 -7.32 23.68
CA LEU A 159 52.96 -7.20 23.32
C LEU A 159 53.87 -7.94 24.31
N CYS A 160 54.82 -8.68 23.78
CA CYS A 160 55.92 -9.32 24.49
C CYS A 160 57.25 -8.82 23.96
N ILE A 161 58.19 -8.51 24.87
CA ILE A 161 59.51 -7.97 24.53
C ILE A 161 60.61 -8.91 25.05
N ALA A 162 61.57 -9.25 24.20
CA ALA A 162 62.75 -10.01 24.60
C ALA A 162 63.78 -9.10 25.28
N THR A 163 64.17 -9.43 26.51
CA THR A 163 65.25 -8.77 27.25
C THR A 163 66.36 -9.77 27.57
N VAL A 164 67.59 -9.30 27.69
CA VAL A 164 68.73 -10.13 28.10
C VAL A 164 68.87 -10.01 29.61
N THR A 165 68.91 -11.13 30.33
CA THR A 165 69.09 -11.09 31.79
C THR A 165 70.50 -10.59 32.15
N PRO A 166 70.65 -9.47 32.89
CA PRO A 166 71.96 -9.03 33.36
C PRO A 166 72.41 -9.95 34.51
N GLY A 167 73.32 -10.89 34.22
CA GLY A 167 73.95 -11.73 35.24
C GLY A 167 74.09 -13.23 34.94
N ALA A 168 73.62 -13.73 33.78
CA ALA A 168 73.82 -15.12 33.39
C ALA A 168 75.20 -15.32 32.73
N GLN A 169 76.19 -15.67 33.53
CA GLN A 169 77.51 -16.07 33.06
C GLN A 169 77.48 -17.56 32.63
N ASP A 170 76.71 -17.87 31.57
CA ASP A 170 76.82 -19.12 30.82
C ASP A 170 76.23 -18.94 29.41
N SER A 171 76.93 -19.52 28.42
CA SER A 171 76.83 -19.23 26.98
C SER A 171 75.54 -19.67 26.27
N TRP A 172 74.46 -19.96 27.00
CA TRP A 172 73.17 -20.46 26.45
C TRP A 172 71.95 -19.87 27.17
N SER A 173 71.99 -18.59 27.56
CA SER A 173 70.84 -17.91 28.16
C SER A 173 69.79 -17.55 27.10
N GLU A 174 68.67 -18.26 27.11
CA GLU A 174 67.44 -17.94 26.37
C GLU A 174 67.00 -16.49 26.67
N ASN A 175 66.62 -15.73 25.65
CA ASN A 175 66.01 -14.41 25.83
C ASN A 175 64.79 -14.52 26.76
N THR A 176 64.79 -13.81 27.88
CA THR A 176 63.61 -13.74 28.75
C THR A 176 62.59 -12.78 28.16
N TRP A 177 61.43 -13.31 27.79
CA TRP A 177 60.32 -12.53 27.27
C TRP A 177 59.51 -11.94 28.43
N ILE A 178 59.51 -10.61 28.52
CA ILE A 178 58.76 -9.88 29.54
C ILE A 178 57.42 -9.46 28.95
N TYR A 179 56.37 -9.74 29.72
CA TYR A 179 55.01 -9.30 29.45
C TYR A 179 54.80 -7.91 30.03
N HIS A 180 54.26 -6.99 29.22
CA HIS A 180 53.91 -5.66 29.69
C HIS A 180 52.41 -5.60 30.04
N GLU A 181 52.09 -5.38 31.32
CA GLU A 181 50.71 -5.21 31.83
C GLU A 181 50.11 -3.81 31.59
N GLY A 182 50.61 -3.07 30.60
CA GLY A 182 50.15 -1.70 30.30
C GLY A 182 49.02 -1.68 29.27
N HIS A 183 48.01 -0.83 29.51
CA HIS A 183 46.95 -0.54 28.51
C HIS A 183 47.52 -0.09 27.15
N ASP A 184 48.70 0.55 27.16
CA ASP A 184 49.43 1.05 25.99
C ASP A 184 50.03 -0.05 25.08
N THR A 185 49.96 -1.31 25.51
CA THR A 185 50.57 -2.46 24.79
C THR A 185 49.55 -3.46 24.25
N LYS A 186 48.26 -3.09 24.31
CA LYS A 186 47.14 -3.91 23.87
C LYS A 186 46.80 -3.60 22.41
N VAL A 187 46.70 -4.64 21.58
CA VAL A 187 46.27 -4.54 20.18
C VAL A 187 44.93 -5.24 20.00
N ILE A 188 43.91 -4.53 19.51
CA ILE A 188 42.60 -5.10 19.19
C ILE A 188 42.49 -5.15 17.67
N VAL A 189 42.40 -6.36 17.13
CA VAL A 189 42.09 -6.54 15.71
C VAL A 189 40.58 -6.65 15.55
N VAL A 190 40.02 -5.87 14.62
CA VAL A 190 38.57 -5.81 14.33
C VAL A 190 38.32 -6.28 12.90
N GLU A 191 37.21 -6.98 12.68
CA GLU A 191 36.77 -7.39 11.35
C GLU A 191 36.44 -6.17 10.46
N GLU A 192 36.95 -6.18 9.23
CA GLU A 192 36.64 -5.18 8.21
C GLU A 192 35.23 -5.42 7.68
N LYS A 193 34.30 -4.48 7.89
CA LYS A 193 32.95 -4.55 7.28
C LYS A 193 33.08 -4.39 5.78
N LYS A 194 32.97 -5.49 5.04
CA LYS A 194 32.94 -5.45 3.57
C LYS A 194 31.57 -5.01 3.09
N PHE A 195 31.49 -3.81 2.52
CA PHE A 195 30.35 -3.44 1.69
C PHE A 195 30.32 -4.36 0.47
N LEU A 196 29.19 -5.05 0.24
CA LEU A 196 29.04 -6.01 -0.86
C LEU A 196 29.10 -5.34 -2.24
N LEU A 197 28.87 -4.02 -2.31
CA LEU A 197 28.81 -3.20 -3.52
C LEU A 197 29.45 -1.83 -3.27
N PRO A 198 29.99 -1.15 -4.30
CA PRO A 198 30.50 0.21 -4.17
C PRO A 198 29.38 1.15 -3.72
N PHE A 199 29.68 2.08 -2.81
CA PHE A 199 28.71 2.98 -2.17
C PHE A 199 27.75 3.68 -3.15
N TRP A 200 28.27 4.21 -4.26
CA TRP A 200 27.47 4.86 -5.30
C TRP A 200 26.43 3.92 -5.94
N LEU A 201 26.79 2.67 -6.16
CA LEU A 201 25.88 1.67 -6.72
C LEU A 201 24.81 1.27 -5.70
N GLN A 202 25.17 1.20 -4.42
CA GLN A 202 24.21 0.93 -3.34
C GLN A 202 23.17 2.04 -3.22
N VAL A 203 23.57 3.32 -3.33
CA VAL A 203 22.64 4.46 -3.33
C VAL A 203 21.70 4.41 -4.53
N ILE A 204 22.21 4.11 -5.74
CA ILE A 204 21.37 3.95 -6.94
C ILE A 204 20.37 2.80 -6.76
N PHE A 205 20.81 1.69 -6.19
CA PHE A 205 19.97 0.52 -5.96
C PHE A 205 18.88 0.78 -4.92
N ILE A 206 19.19 1.51 -3.83
CA ILE A 206 18.23 1.97 -2.83
C ILE A 206 17.18 2.90 -3.46
N ALA A 207 17.60 3.85 -4.29
CA ALA A 207 16.68 4.74 -4.99
C ALA A 207 15.74 3.97 -5.94
N MET A 208 16.28 2.99 -6.67
CA MET A 208 15.50 2.11 -7.55
C MET A 208 14.47 1.27 -6.76
N LEU A 209 14.89 0.66 -5.64
CA LEU A 209 14.00 -0.12 -4.77
C LEU A 209 12.89 0.74 -4.17
N LEU A 210 13.20 1.97 -3.76
CA LEU A 210 12.22 2.90 -3.21
C LEU A 210 11.17 3.32 -4.26
N CYS A 211 11.58 3.57 -5.51
CA CYS A 211 10.65 3.78 -6.62
C CYS A 211 9.78 2.54 -6.90
N LEU A 212 10.38 1.34 -6.84
CA LEU A 212 9.68 0.09 -7.08
C LEU A 212 8.64 -0.23 -5.99
N SER A 213 8.99 0.02 -4.72
CA SER A 213 8.10 -0.02 -3.56
C SER A 213 6.90 0.90 -3.78
N GLY A 214 7.17 2.15 -4.15
CA GLY A 214 6.16 3.14 -4.50
C GLY A 214 5.17 2.67 -5.54
N MET A 215 5.71 2.10 -6.63
CA MET A 215 4.89 1.58 -7.70
C MET A 215 4.04 0.39 -7.26
N PHE A 216 4.54 -0.56 -6.48
CA PHE A 216 3.73 -1.69 -6.00
C PHE A 216 2.61 -1.25 -5.06
N SER A 217 2.92 -0.37 -4.11
CA SER A 217 1.95 0.16 -3.17
C SER A 217 0.86 0.98 -3.89
N GLY A 218 1.27 1.84 -4.84
CA GLY A 218 0.36 2.63 -5.65
C GLY A 218 -0.52 1.78 -6.56
N LEU A 219 0.05 0.78 -7.25
CA LEU A 219 -0.71 -0.13 -8.12
C LEU A 219 -1.66 -1.02 -7.35
N ASN A 220 -1.31 -1.42 -6.13
CA ASN A 220 -2.21 -2.20 -5.29
C ASN A 220 -3.51 -1.43 -5.03
N LEU A 221 -3.42 -0.15 -4.61
CA LEU A 221 -4.60 0.68 -4.44
C LEU A 221 -5.29 1.00 -5.78
N GLY A 222 -4.51 1.44 -6.78
CA GLY A 222 -5.06 1.92 -8.05
C GLY A 222 -5.74 0.84 -8.89
N LEU A 223 -5.18 -0.37 -8.97
CA LEU A 223 -5.77 -1.48 -9.72
C LEU A 223 -6.91 -2.14 -8.95
N MET A 224 -6.85 -2.23 -7.63
CA MET A 224 -7.94 -2.82 -6.84
C MET A 224 -9.16 -1.91 -6.76
N ALA A 225 -8.95 -0.59 -6.77
CA ALA A 225 -10.04 0.39 -6.81
C ALA A 225 -10.84 0.33 -8.13
N LEU A 226 -10.26 -0.16 -9.22
CA LEU A 226 -10.95 -0.34 -10.50
C LEU A 226 -11.81 -1.61 -10.45
N ASP A 227 -13.14 -1.46 -10.39
CA ASP A 227 -14.10 -2.57 -10.48
C ASP A 227 -14.08 -3.16 -11.90
N PRO A 228 -14.01 -4.50 -12.08
CA PRO A 228 -14.21 -5.14 -13.38
C PRO A 228 -15.42 -4.63 -14.18
N MET A 229 -16.52 -4.27 -13.51
CA MET A 229 -17.70 -3.72 -14.19
C MET A 229 -17.46 -2.29 -14.69
N GLU A 230 -16.90 -1.42 -13.85
CA GLU A 230 -16.53 -0.05 -14.23
C GLU A 230 -15.55 -0.07 -15.41
N LEU A 231 -14.59 -0.99 -15.39
CA LEU A 231 -13.64 -1.18 -16.48
C LEU A 231 -14.34 -1.54 -17.79
N ARG A 232 -15.37 -2.40 -17.76
CA ARG A 232 -16.20 -2.72 -18.94
C ARG A 232 -17.04 -1.54 -19.42
N ILE A 233 -17.56 -0.71 -18.51
CA ILE A 233 -18.28 0.52 -18.86
C ILE A 233 -17.32 1.48 -19.58
N VAL A 234 -16.13 1.69 -19.04
CA VAL A 234 -15.09 2.55 -19.65
C VAL A 234 -14.62 2.00 -21.01
N GLN A 235 -14.57 0.68 -21.19
CA GLN A 235 -14.26 0.07 -22.50
C GLN A 235 -15.31 0.39 -23.58
N ASN A 236 -16.58 0.55 -23.21
CA ASN A 236 -17.66 0.82 -24.15
C ASN A 236 -17.89 2.32 -24.35
N CYS A 237 -17.87 3.11 -23.28
CA CYS A 237 -18.28 4.51 -23.28
C CYS A 237 -17.12 5.51 -23.18
N GLY A 238 -15.91 5.08 -22.81
CA GLY A 238 -14.76 5.97 -22.59
C GLY A 238 -14.14 6.55 -23.87
N THR A 239 -13.15 7.42 -23.72
CA THR A 239 -12.36 7.91 -24.86
C THR A 239 -11.49 6.79 -25.46
N GLU A 240 -11.08 6.91 -26.73
CA GLU A 240 -10.25 5.87 -27.40
C GLU A 240 -8.96 5.51 -26.65
N LYS A 241 -8.40 6.45 -25.87
CA LYS A 241 -7.25 6.19 -25.00
C LYS A 241 -7.63 5.36 -23.78
N GLU A 242 -8.72 5.73 -23.10
CA GLU A 242 -9.23 5.03 -21.92
C GLU A 242 -9.71 3.62 -22.26
N LYS A 243 -10.40 3.44 -23.39
CA LYS A 243 -10.79 2.12 -23.90
C LYS A 243 -9.59 1.18 -24.04
N ASN A 244 -8.51 1.67 -24.64
CA ASN A 244 -7.28 0.90 -24.82
C ASN A 244 -6.58 0.58 -23.49
N TYR A 245 -6.60 1.51 -22.53
CA TYR A 245 -6.08 1.27 -21.19
C TYR A 245 -6.90 0.22 -20.44
N ALA A 246 -8.23 0.35 -20.45
CA ALA A 246 -9.15 -0.56 -19.80
C ALA A 246 -9.03 -1.99 -20.37
N LYS A 247 -8.90 -2.13 -21.70
CA LYS A 247 -8.69 -3.42 -22.37
C LYS A 247 -7.37 -4.11 -21.99
N LYS A 248 -6.32 -3.35 -21.71
CA LYS A 248 -5.02 -3.89 -21.27
C LYS A 248 -5.06 -4.39 -19.82
N ILE A 249 -5.81 -3.71 -18.96
CA ILE A 249 -5.88 -3.99 -17.52
C ILE A 249 -6.85 -5.13 -17.19
N GLU A 250 -7.95 -5.26 -17.94
CA GLU A 250 -9.02 -6.24 -17.68
C GLU A 250 -8.54 -7.67 -17.39
N PRO A 251 -7.67 -8.30 -18.21
CA PRO A 251 -7.26 -9.69 -17.94
C PRO A 251 -6.48 -9.84 -16.64
N VAL A 252 -5.79 -8.79 -16.19
CA VAL A 252 -5.00 -8.80 -14.96
C VAL A 252 -5.91 -8.55 -13.75
N ARG A 253 -6.89 -7.65 -13.86
CA ARG A 253 -7.87 -7.37 -12.79
C ARG A 253 -8.91 -8.47 -12.61
N SER A 254 -9.22 -9.21 -13.67
CA SER A 254 -10.12 -10.39 -13.64
C SER A 254 -9.65 -11.45 -12.63
N GLN A 255 -8.33 -11.55 -12.39
CA GLN A 255 -7.74 -12.39 -11.36
C GLN A 255 -7.35 -11.56 -10.13
N GLY A 256 -8.34 -10.92 -9.49
CA GLY A 256 -8.15 -9.96 -8.40
C GLY A 256 -7.30 -10.49 -7.25
N ASN A 257 -7.65 -11.65 -6.68
CA ASN A 257 -6.91 -12.26 -5.58
C ASN A 257 -5.45 -12.59 -5.94
N TYR A 258 -5.19 -13.03 -7.17
CA TYR A 258 -3.84 -13.32 -7.64
C TYR A 258 -3.00 -12.05 -7.83
N LEU A 259 -3.60 -10.99 -8.39
CA LEU A 259 -2.99 -9.68 -8.52
C LEU A 259 -2.67 -9.08 -7.13
N LEU A 260 -3.62 -9.15 -6.19
CA LEU A 260 -3.47 -8.67 -4.81
C LEU A 260 -2.30 -9.36 -4.11
N CYS A 261 -2.28 -10.70 -4.11
CA CYS A 261 -1.21 -11.47 -3.47
C CYS A 261 0.16 -11.18 -4.11
N SER A 262 0.22 -11.05 -5.44
CA SER A 262 1.49 -10.78 -6.15
C SER A 262 2.05 -9.40 -5.84
N LEU A 263 1.21 -8.35 -5.84
CA LEU A 263 1.63 -6.98 -5.54
C LEU A 263 1.99 -6.79 -4.06
N LEU A 264 1.23 -7.39 -3.14
CA LEU A 264 1.54 -7.33 -1.70
C LEU A 264 2.85 -8.03 -1.38
N LEU A 265 3.08 -9.23 -1.92
CA LEU A 265 4.33 -9.95 -1.73
C LEU A 265 5.51 -9.17 -2.30
N GLY A 266 5.35 -8.61 -3.51
CA GLY A 266 6.35 -7.74 -4.13
C GLY A 266 6.68 -6.51 -3.25
N ASN A 267 5.66 -5.83 -2.72
CA ASN A 267 5.85 -4.69 -1.83
C ASN A 267 6.64 -5.06 -0.57
N VAL A 268 6.24 -6.14 0.12
CA VAL A 268 6.93 -6.63 1.33
C VAL A 268 8.37 -7.03 1.03
N LEU A 269 8.61 -7.71 -0.09
CA LEU A 269 9.95 -8.11 -0.50
C LEU A 269 10.87 -6.91 -0.77
N VAL A 270 10.37 -5.90 -1.48
CA VAL A 270 11.15 -4.69 -1.77
C VAL A 270 11.41 -3.87 -0.52
N ASN A 271 10.41 -3.70 0.35
CA ASN A 271 10.55 -2.93 1.58
C ASN A 271 11.55 -3.58 2.54
N THR A 272 11.49 -4.90 2.71
CA THR A 272 12.45 -5.64 3.55
C THR A 272 13.87 -5.58 2.99
N THR A 273 14.03 -5.74 1.67
CA THR A 273 15.34 -5.63 1.00
C THR A 273 15.93 -4.22 1.15
N LEU A 274 15.09 -3.19 1.00
CA LEU A 274 15.47 -1.79 1.17
C LEU A 274 15.97 -1.50 2.60
N THR A 275 15.25 -1.97 3.62
CA THR A 275 15.66 -1.78 5.03
C THR A 275 16.99 -2.44 5.34
N ILE A 276 17.23 -3.67 4.85
CA ILE A 276 18.50 -4.38 5.07
C ILE A 276 19.67 -3.63 4.43
N LEU A 277 19.50 -3.16 3.19
CA LEU A 277 20.56 -2.41 2.51
C LEU A 277 20.83 -1.05 3.14
N LEU A 278 19.84 -0.44 3.79
CA LEU A 278 20.01 0.83 4.50
C LEU A 278 20.74 0.64 5.84
N ASP A 279 20.57 -0.53 6.49
CA ASP A 279 21.30 -0.90 7.71
C ASP A 279 22.82 -0.99 7.47
N ASP A 280 23.21 -1.59 6.35
CA ASP A 280 24.62 -1.66 5.93
C ASP A 280 25.25 -0.26 5.79
N ILE A 281 24.49 0.74 5.31
CA ILE A 281 24.99 2.12 5.12
C ILE A 281 25.00 2.91 6.43
N ALA A 282 23.91 2.85 7.20
CA ALA A 282 23.73 3.74 8.36
C ALA A 282 24.66 3.39 9.53
N GLY A 283 25.27 2.19 9.53
CA GLY A 283 26.24 1.75 10.53
C GLY A 283 25.68 1.53 11.95
N SER A 284 24.45 1.98 12.18
CA SER A 284 23.70 1.90 13.44
C SER A 284 22.25 1.50 13.13
N GLY A 285 21.84 0.33 13.64
CA GLY A 285 20.53 -0.25 13.31
C GLY A 285 19.34 0.63 13.69
N LEU A 286 19.46 1.46 14.73
CA LEU A 286 18.38 2.38 15.11
C LEU A 286 18.16 3.48 14.06
N ILE A 287 19.25 4.09 13.57
CA ILE A 287 19.15 5.16 12.56
C ILE A 287 18.67 4.57 11.23
N ALA A 288 19.13 3.37 10.87
CA ALA A 288 18.69 2.65 9.69
C ALA A 288 17.17 2.42 9.67
N VAL A 289 16.60 1.96 10.79
CA VAL A 289 15.17 1.70 10.92
C VAL A 289 14.36 2.98 10.81
N VAL A 290 14.78 4.06 11.47
CA VAL A 290 14.04 5.34 11.43
C VAL A 290 14.05 5.93 10.02
N VAL A 291 15.22 5.99 9.38
CA VAL A 291 15.36 6.57 8.03
C VAL A 291 14.63 5.71 6.99
N SER A 292 14.74 4.38 7.05
CA SER A 292 14.04 3.49 6.12
C SER A 292 12.52 3.60 6.29
N THR A 293 12.02 3.64 7.52
CA THR A 293 10.57 3.78 7.79
C THR A 293 10.02 5.08 7.22
N ILE A 294 10.68 6.22 7.47
CA ILE A 294 10.23 7.52 6.93
C ILE A 294 10.30 7.52 5.39
N GLY A 295 11.37 6.98 4.81
CA GLY A 295 11.54 6.88 3.37
C GLY A 295 10.47 6.03 2.69
N ILE A 296 10.19 4.85 3.24
CA ILE A 296 9.17 3.92 2.72
C ILE A 296 7.78 4.54 2.87
N VAL A 297 7.43 5.08 4.04
CA VAL A 297 6.08 5.62 4.26
C VAL A 297 5.79 6.81 3.35
N ILE A 298 6.72 7.77 3.24
CA ILE A 298 6.47 8.98 2.45
C ILE A 298 6.56 8.68 0.95
N PHE A 299 7.70 8.13 0.51
CA PHE A 299 8.00 7.98 -0.92
C PHE A 299 7.60 6.62 -1.50
N GLY A 300 7.52 5.58 -0.67
CA GLY A 300 7.12 4.23 -1.07
C GLY A 300 5.63 3.92 -0.88
N GLU A 301 4.90 4.71 -0.09
CA GLU A 301 3.46 4.43 0.16
C GLU A 301 2.59 5.66 -0.10
N ILE A 302 2.67 6.70 0.72
CA ILE A 302 1.71 7.81 0.73
C ILE A 302 1.69 8.55 -0.61
N VAL A 303 2.83 9.02 -1.11
CA VAL A 303 2.88 9.81 -2.36
C VAL A 303 2.42 8.97 -3.56
N PRO A 304 2.94 7.75 -3.79
CA PRO A 304 2.50 6.91 -4.91
C PRO A 304 1.03 6.50 -4.84
N GLN A 305 0.52 6.14 -3.65
CA GLN A 305 -0.90 5.80 -3.48
C GLN A 305 -1.81 6.98 -3.77
N ALA A 306 -1.45 8.19 -3.34
CA ALA A 306 -2.22 9.40 -3.63
C ALA A 306 -2.31 9.68 -5.15
N ILE A 307 -1.22 9.45 -5.89
CA ILE A 307 -1.19 9.62 -7.35
C ILE A 307 -2.06 8.53 -8.02
N CYS A 308 -1.90 7.27 -7.61
CA CYS A 308 -2.61 6.13 -8.19
C CYS A 308 -4.11 6.13 -7.85
N SER A 309 -4.51 6.73 -6.73
CA SER A 309 -5.92 6.92 -6.38
C SER A 309 -6.64 7.85 -7.36
N ARG A 310 -5.96 8.86 -7.93
CA ARG A 310 -6.55 9.80 -8.89
C ARG A 310 -6.35 9.39 -10.35
N HIS A 311 -5.24 8.74 -10.67
CA HIS A 311 -4.85 8.40 -12.05
C HIS A 311 -4.65 6.88 -12.24
N GLY A 312 -5.39 6.06 -11.48
CA GLY A 312 -5.21 4.60 -11.44
C GLY A 312 -5.28 3.92 -12.80
N LEU A 313 -6.23 4.32 -13.65
CA LEU A 313 -6.40 3.77 -15.00
C LEU A 313 -5.18 4.02 -15.89
N ALA A 314 -4.66 5.25 -15.91
CA ALA A 314 -3.51 5.62 -16.74
C ALA A 314 -2.21 4.99 -16.23
N VAL A 315 -1.97 5.04 -14.91
CA VAL A 315 -0.77 4.48 -14.28
C VAL A 315 -0.77 2.95 -14.41
N GLY A 316 -1.90 2.29 -14.16
CA GLY A 316 -2.06 0.85 -14.29
C GLY A 316 -1.83 0.35 -15.72
N ALA A 317 -2.32 1.08 -16.73
CA ALA A 317 -2.16 0.67 -18.12
C ALA A 317 -0.73 0.83 -18.63
N ASN A 318 -0.03 1.89 -18.19
CA ASN A 318 1.37 2.11 -18.58
C ASN A 318 2.33 1.14 -17.88
N THR A 319 2.03 0.76 -16.64
CA THR A 319 2.86 -0.16 -15.84
C THR A 319 2.48 -1.64 -16.03
N ILE A 320 1.48 -1.95 -16.86
CA ILE A 320 0.93 -3.31 -17.02
C ILE A 320 1.99 -4.37 -17.36
N LEU A 321 2.99 -4.01 -18.18
CA LEU A 321 4.07 -4.92 -18.56
C LEU A 321 4.93 -5.27 -17.34
N LEU A 322 5.23 -4.28 -16.51
CA LEU A 322 5.99 -4.43 -15.29
C LEU A 322 5.19 -5.22 -14.24
N THR A 323 3.90 -4.94 -14.09
CA THR A 323 2.99 -5.71 -13.23
C THR A 323 2.97 -7.19 -13.64
N LYS A 324 2.81 -7.49 -14.94
CA LYS A 324 2.85 -8.86 -15.45
C LYS A 324 4.18 -9.56 -15.19
N PHE A 325 5.30 -8.86 -15.36
CA PHE A 325 6.62 -9.39 -15.04
C PHE A 325 6.71 -9.81 -13.56
N PHE A 326 6.25 -8.97 -12.63
CA PHE A 326 6.27 -9.30 -11.21
C PHE A 326 5.25 -10.36 -10.79
N MET A 327 4.09 -10.42 -11.44
CA MET A 327 3.14 -11.52 -11.26
C MET A 327 3.80 -12.84 -11.66
N ILE A 328 4.51 -12.89 -12.79
CA ILE A 328 5.24 -14.10 -13.20
C ILE A 328 6.39 -14.42 -12.23
N LEU A 329 7.13 -13.42 -11.76
CA LEU A 329 8.23 -13.61 -10.81
C LEU A 329 7.75 -14.17 -9.47
N THR A 330 6.62 -13.66 -8.97
CA THR A 330 6.05 -14.06 -7.67
C THR A 330 5.12 -15.28 -7.77
N PHE A 331 4.80 -15.72 -8.99
CA PHE A 331 3.92 -16.85 -9.30
C PHE A 331 4.07 -18.08 -8.38
N PRO A 332 5.28 -18.64 -8.12
CA PRO A 332 5.40 -19.85 -7.31
C PRO A 332 4.89 -19.68 -5.87
N ALA A 333 4.93 -18.46 -5.34
CA ALA A 333 4.45 -18.15 -3.99
C ALA A 333 3.04 -17.53 -4.00
N SER A 334 2.73 -16.64 -4.93
CA SER A 334 1.45 -15.92 -4.95
C SER A 334 0.28 -16.77 -5.46
N TYR A 335 0.51 -17.68 -6.41
CA TYR A 335 -0.55 -18.55 -6.96
C TYR A 335 -1.18 -19.52 -5.95
N PRO A 336 -0.42 -20.28 -5.13
CA PRO A 336 -1.04 -21.16 -4.13
C PRO A 336 -1.80 -20.37 -3.06
N VAL A 337 -1.27 -19.21 -2.65
CA VAL A 337 -1.93 -18.33 -1.67
C VAL A 337 -3.21 -17.75 -2.24
N SER A 338 -3.21 -17.29 -3.49
CA SER A 338 -4.43 -16.77 -4.13
C SER A 338 -5.49 -17.85 -4.31
N LYS A 339 -5.10 -19.08 -4.68
CA LYS A 339 -6.04 -20.20 -4.81
C LYS A 339 -6.63 -20.65 -3.47
N LEU A 340 -5.85 -20.56 -2.39
CA LEU A 340 -6.36 -20.77 -1.04
C LEU A 340 -7.38 -19.68 -0.68
N LEU A 341 -7.09 -18.42 -1.01
CA LEU A 341 -8.00 -17.29 -0.78
C LEU A 341 -9.30 -17.46 -1.57
N ASP A 342 -9.21 -17.84 -2.85
CA ASP A 342 -10.38 -18.14 -3.70
C ASP A 342 -11.25 -19.28 -3.13
N HIS A 343 -10.63 -20.27 -2.46
CA HIS A 343 -11.36 -21.38 -1.86
C HIS A 343 -12.06 -21.00 -0.54
N VAL A 344 -11.45 -20.14 0.27
CA VAL A 344 -11.98 -19.75 1.60
C VAL A 344 -12.97 -18.58 1.49
N LEU A 345 -12.67 -17.57 0.67
CA LEU A 345 -13.49 -16.35 0.54
C LEU A 345 -14.44 -16.40 -0.68
N GLY A 346 -14.22 -17.32 -1.62
CA GLY A 346 -14.90 -17.33 -2.91
C GLY A 346 -14.20 -16.42 -3.93
N GLN A 347 -14.54 -16.56 -5.22
CA GLN A 347 -14.06 -15.63 -6.23
C GLN A 347 -14.60 -14.22 -5.95
N GLU A 348 -13.79 -13.18 -6.17
CA GLU A 348 -14.27 -11.79 -6.30
C GLU A 348 -15.21 -11.70 -7.52
N ILE A 349 -16.44 -12.19 -7.37
CA ILE A 349 -17.50 -11.97 -8.34
C ILE A 349 -17.83 -10.48 -8.20
N GLY A 350 -17.34 -9.69 -9.16
CA GLY A 350 -17.65 -8.27 -9.25
C GLY A 350 -19.13 -8.03 -9.01
N THR A 351 -19.47 -6.99 -8.24
CA THR A 351 -20.80 -6.84 -7.66
C THR A 351 -21.86 -6.94 -8.76
N VAL A 352 -22.65 -8.01 -8.77
CA VAL A 352 -23.81 -8.10 -9.66
C VAL A 352 -24.73 -6.97 -9.24
N TYR A 353 -24.86 -5.96 -10.08
CA TYR A 353 -25.74 -4.83 -9.81
C TYR A 353 -27.17 -5.34 -9.88
N ASN A 354 -27.79 -5.53 -8.71
CA ASN A 354 -29.21 -5.81 -8.64
C ASN A 354 -30.00 -4.59 -9.15
N ARG A 355 -31.21 -4.80 -9.65
CA ARG A 355 -32.07 -3.73 -10.18
C ARG A 355 -32.20 -2.55 -9.21
N GLU A 356 -32.41 -2.86 -7.94
CA GLU A 356 -32.51 -1.89 -6.85
C GLU A 356 -31.23 -1.07 -6.68
N LYS A 357 -30.06 -1.71 -6.78
CA LYS A 357 -28.75 -1.04 -6.68
C LYS A 357 -28.51 -0.11 -7.87
N LEU A 358 -28.95 -0.49 -9.07
CA LEU A 358 -28.87 0.36 -10.26
C LEU A 358 -29.77 1.60 -10.12
N LEU A 359 -31.00 1.40 -9.64
CA LEU A 359 -31.93 2.50 -9.35
C LEU A 359 -31.35 3.48 -8.33
N GLU A 360 -30.77 2.94 -7.25
CA GLU A 360 -30.18 3.75 -6.19
C GLU A 360 -28.94 4.51 -6.66
N MET A 361 -28.09 3.89 -7.48
CA MET A 361 -26.96 4.59 -8.10
C MET A 361 -27.43 5.76 -8.97
N LEU A 362 -28.49 5.59 -9.75
CA LEU A 362 -29.05 6.68 -10.56
C LEU A 362 -29.58 7.81 -9.66
N ARG A 363 -30.31 7.49 -8.58
CA ARG A 363 -30.80 8.49 -7.60
C ARG A 363 -29.68 9.26 -6.91
N VAL A 364 -28.60 8.59 -6.51
CA VAL A 364 -27.44 9.23 -5.84
C VAL A 364 -26.64 10.11 -6.80
N THR A 365 -26.73 9.87 -8.12
CA THR A 365 -26.00 10.64 -9.13
C THR A 365 -26.76 11.90 -9.60
N ASP A 366 -28.03 12.08 -9.20
CA ASP A 366 -28.89 13.22 -9.53
C ASP A 366 -28.25 14.62 -9.30
N PRO A 367 -27.50 14.90 -8.21
CA PRO A 367 -26.88 16.21 -8.04
C PRO A 367 -25.57 16.43 -8.83
N TYR A 368 -25.02 15.40 -9.48
CA TYR A 368 -23.68 15.46 -10.11
C TYR A 368 -23.66 15.21 -11.62
N ASN A 369 -24.72 14.66 -12.20
CA ASN A 369 -24.81 14.40 -13.64
C ASN A 369 -25.60 15.49 -14.37
N ASP A 370 -25.18 15.76 -15.60
CA ASP A 370 -25.85 16.62 -16.59
C ASP A 370 -27.16 15.98 -17.14
N LEU A 371 -27.70 14.99 -16.42
CA LEU A 371 -28.97 14.34 -16.76
C LEU A 371 -30.09 15.24 -16.28
N VAL A 372 -30.92 15.63 -17.23
CA VAL A 372 -32.12 16.43 -16.99
C VAL A 372 -33.05 15.59 -16.11
N LYS A 373 -33.59 16.15 -15.02
CA LYS A 373 -34.39 15.41 -14.01
C LYS A 373 -35.54 14.63 -14.64
N GLU A 374 -36.11 15.18 -15.70
CA GLU A 374 -37.13 14.60 -16.54
C GLU A 374 -36.69 13.27 -17.20
N GLU A 375 -35.43 13.17 -17.65
CA GLU A 375 -34.90 11.92 -18.23
C GLU A 375 -34.73 10.82 -17.18
N LEU A 376 -34.27 11.18 -15.98
CA LEU A 376 -34.16 10.24 -14.85
C LEU A 376 -35.54 9.72 -14.42
N ASN A 377 -36.54 10.60 -14.37
CA ASN A 377 -37.92 10.25 -14.06
C ASN A 377 -38.48 9.23 -15.06
N ILE A 378 -38.25 9.42 -16.36
CA ILE A 378 -38.68 8.49 -17.40
C ILE A 378 -37.98 7.12 -17.25
N ILE A 379 -36.67 7.10 -16.99
CA ILE A 379 -35.91 5.86 -16.79
C ILE A 379 -36.43 5.12 -15.55
N GLN A 380 -36.70 5.85 -14.47
CA GLN A 380 -37.26 5.29 -13.25
C GLN A 380 -38.67 4.71 -13.50
N GLY A 381 -39.57 5.46 -14.14
CA GLY A 381 -40.92 4.98 -14.47
C GLY A 381 -40.91 3.76 -15.38
N ALA A 382 -40.06 3.75 -16.41
CA ALA A 382 -39.88 2.59 -17.28
C ALA A 382 -39.37 1.35 -16.52
N LEU A 383 -38.51 1.56 -15.50
CA LEU A 383 -38.09 0.47 -14.64
C LEU A 383 -39.26 0.00 -13.73
N GLU A 384 -40.01 0.90 -13.14
CA GLU A 384 -41.13 0.56 -12.23
C GLU A 384 -42.31 -0.12 -12.93
N LEU A 385 -42.47 0.05 -14.25
CA LEU A 385 -43.55 -0.54 -15.05
C LEU A 385 -43.68 -2.07 -14.90
N ARG A 386 -42.56 -2.78 -14.76
CA ARG A 386 -42.55 -4.25 -14.60
C ARG A 386 -42.92 -4.70 -13.19
N THR A 387 -42.81 -3.81 -12.20
CA THR A 387 -43.11 -4.12 -10.80
C THR A 387 -44.52 -3.70 -10.41
N LYS A 388 -44.97 -2.52 -10.88
CA LYS A 388 -46.30 -1.99 -10.63
C LYS A 388 -47.39 -2.80 -11.33
N THR A 389 -48.57 -2.76 -10.73
CA THR A 389 -49.79 -3.42 -11.18
C THR A 389 -50.81 -2.39 -11.65
N VAL A 390 -51.82 -2.84 -12.38
CA VAL A 390 -52.94 -1.99 -12.80
C VAL A 390 -53.66 -1.38 -11.59
N GLU A 391 -53.73 -2.09 -10.46
CA GLU A 391 -54.32 -1.57 -9.22
C GLU A 391 -53.63 -0.31 -8.68
N ASP A 392 -52.33 -0.12 -8.96
CA ASP A 392 -51.55 1.02 -8.46
C ASP A 392 -51.85 2.33 -9.21
N VAL A 393 -52.41 2.24 -10.42
CA VAL A 393 -52.66 3.38 -11.34
C VAL A 393 -54.12 3.55 -11.73
N MET A 394 -54.99 2.58 -11.40
CA MET A 394 -56.39 2.61 -11.83
C MET A 394 -57.15 3.79 -11.20
N THR A 395 -58.09 4.35 -11.97
CA THR A 395 -59.11 5.26 -11.43
C THR A 395 -60.18 4.44 -10.73
N PRO A 396 -60.44 4.65 -9.43
CA PRO A 396 -61.47 3.91 -8.69
C PRO A 396 -62.87 4.11 -9.28
N LEU A 397 -63.71 3.07 -9.24
CA LEU A 397 -65.07 3.12 -9.83
C LEU A 397 -65.94 4.27 -9.32
N ARG A 398 -65.74 4.70 -8.05
CA ARG A 398 -66.46 5.83 -7.44
C ARG A 398 -66.17 7.19 -8.10
N ASP A 399 -64.98 7.32 -8.67
CA ASP A 399 -64.47 8.57 -9.26
C ASP A 399 -64.62 8.55 -10.79
N CYS A 400 -65.19 7.46 -11.35
CA CYS A 400 -65.46 7.32 -12.77
C CYS A 400 -66.77 8.02 -13.17
N PHE A 401 -66.71 8.84 -14.22
CA PHE A 401 -67.90 9.33 -14.90
C PHE A 401 -68.52 8.21 -15.76
N MET A 402 -69.79 7.89 -15.51
CA MET A 402 -70.49 6.77 -16.15
C MET A 402 -71.93 7.14 -16.40
N ILE A 403 -72.51 6.62 -17.49
CA ILE A 403 -73.90 6.87 -17.87
C ILE A 403 -74.74 5.60 -17.78
N ALA A 404 -75.99 5.73 -17.36
CA ALA A 404 -76.92 4.60 -17.30
C ALA A 404 -77.40 4.25 -18.71
N ALA A 405 -77.53 2.96 -19.00
CA ALA A 405 -77.94 2.49 -20.32
C ALA A 405 -79.35 2.97 -20.71
N ASP A 406 -80.25 3.16 -19.74
CA ASP A 406 -81.62 3.63 -19.93
C ASP A 406 -81.77 5.16 -20.06
N THR A 407 -80.66 5.92 -19.97
CA THR A 407 -80.66 7.36 -20.20
C THR A 407 -81.07 7.69 -21.64
N ILE A 408 -81.86 8.75 -21.77
CA ILE A 408 -82.28 9.33 -23.04
C ILE A 408 -81.30 10.44 -23.39
N LEU A 409 -80.80 10.46 -24.63
CA LEU A 409 -79.90 11.49 -25.15
C LEU A 409 -80.71 12.75 -25.51
N ASP A 410 -81.08 13.50 -24.49
CA ASP A 410 -81.65 14.84 -24.59
C ASP A 410 -80.57 15.92 -24.58
N PHE A 411 -80.95 17.18 -24.78
CA PHE A 411 -79.99 18.30 -24.74
C PHE A 411 -79.22 18.38 -23.42
N ASN A 412 -79.84 18.06 -22.27
CA ASN A 412 -79.17 18.16 -20.97
C ASN A 412 -78.09 17.09 -20.79
N THR A 413 -78.42 15.83 -21.11
CA THR A 413 -77.49 14.71 -20.99
C THR A 413 -76.37 14.80 -22.04
N MET A 414 -76.67 15.25 -23.25
CA MET A 414 -75.63 15.51 -24.25
C MET A 414 -74.70 16.65 -23.80
N SER A 415 -75.24 17.73 -23.24
CA SER A 415 -74.42 18.79 -22.65
C SER A 415 -73.54 18.26 -21.50
N GLU A 416 -74.09 17.45 -20.59
CA GLU A 416 -73.32 16.84 -19.48
C GLU A 416 -72.18 15.95 -19.99
N ILE A 417 -72.43 15.13 -21.01
CA ILE A 417 -71.40 14.31 -21.67
C ILE A 417 -70.30 15.18 -22.26
N MET A 418 -70.65 16.25 -22.97
CA MET A 418 -69.67 17.13 -23.62
C MET A 418 -68.89 17.98 -22.61
N GLU A 419 -69.54 18.45 -21.54
CA GLU A 419 -68.91 19.20 -20.45
C GLU A 419 -67.93 18.33 -19.64
N SER A 420 -68.17 17.02 -19.56
CA SER A 420 -67.27 16.10 -18.86
C SER A 420 -65.88 15.96 -19.51
N GLY A 421 -65.72 16.31 -20.79
CA GLY A 421 -64.46 16.21 -21.52
C GLY A 421 -64.01 14.78 -21.87
N TYR A 422 -64.66 13.74 -21.35
CA TYR A 422 -64.22 12.36 -21.56
C TYR A 422 -64.60 11.80 -22.94
N THR A 423 -63.62 11.31 -23.69
CA THR A 423 -63.85 10.72 -25.02
C THR A 423 -64.53 9.34 -24.95
N ARG A 424 -64.34 8.58 -23.86
CA ARG A 424 -64.80 7.19 -23.69
C ARG A 424 -65.51 7.04 -22.36
N ILE A 425 -66.81 6.76 -22.40
CA ILE A 425 -67.67 6.75 -21.22
C ILE A 425 -68.27 5.36 -21.02
N PRO A 426 -67.99 4.67 -19.89
CA PRO A 426 -68.61 3.39 -19.57
C PRO A 426 -70.12 3.52 -19.38
N VAL A 427 -70.87 2.57 -19.93
CA VAL A 427 -72.32 2.49 -19.83
C VAL A 427 -72.70 1.32 -18.93
N TYR A 428 -73.45 1.59 -17.86
CA TYR A 428 -73.85 0.57 -16.88
C TYR A 428 -75.34 0.27 -16.93
N ALA A 429 -75.73 -0.93 -16.51
CA ALA A 429 -77.13 -1.36 -16.43
C ALA A 429 -77.52 -1.75 -15.00
N GLY A 430 -78.38 -0.93 -14.40
CA GLY A 430 -78.82 -1.10 -13.01
C GLY A 430 -77.78 -0.55 -12.04
N GLU A 431 -76.87 -1.40 -11.58
CA GLU A 431 -75.78 -1.01 -10.68
C GLU A 431 -74.54 -0.52 -11.44
N LYS A 432 -73.80 0.44 -10.87
CA LYS A 432 -72.56 0.98 -11.48
C LYS A 432 -71.49 -0.09 -11.70
N CYS A 433 -71.48 -1.15 -10.90
CA CYS A 433 -70.54 -2.27 -11.04
C CYS A 433 -70.81 -3.11 -12.30
N HIS A 434 -72.01 -3.00 -12.90
CA HIS A 434 -72.40 -3.81 -14.04
C HIS A 434 -72.29 -3.00 -15.35
N ILE A 435 -71.06 -2.92 -15.86
CA ILE A 435 -70.72 -2.25 -17.11
C ILE A 435 -71.05 -3.15 -18.29
N VAL A 436 -71.93 -2.69 -19.19
CA VAL A 436 -72.45 -3.48 -20.31
C VAL A 436 -71.94 -3.03 -21.67
N ASP A 437 -71.70 -1.73 -21.84
CA ASP A 437 -71.28 -1.13 -23.11
C ASP A 437 -70.30 0.03 -22.85
N LEU A 438 -69.65 0.50 -23.92
CA LEU A 438 -68.80 1.68 -23.92
C LEU A 438 -69.32 2.67 -24.96
N LEU A 439 -69.51 3.93 -24.56
CA LEU A 439 -69.92 5.03 -25.44
C LEU A 439 -68.68 5.83 -25.86
N PHE A 440 -68.51 6.08 -27.16
CA PHE A 440 -67.56 7.08 -27.63
C PHE A 440 -68.29 8.37 -27.98
N VAL A 441 -67.73 9.51 -27.57
CA VAL A 441 -68.33 10.83 -27.88
C VAL A 441 -68.51 11.05 -29.38
N LYS A 442 -67.57 10.53 -30.20
CA LYS A 442 -67.69 10.58 -31.67
C LYS A 442 -68.93 9.89 -32.24
N ASP A 443 -69.51 8.93 -31.51
CA ASP A 443 -70.72 8.22 -31.94
C ASP A 443 -71.97 9.12 -31.83
N LEU A 444 -71.89 10.17 -31.01
CA LEU A 444 -72.93 11.18 -30.85
C LEU A 444 -72.91 12.23 -31.97
N ALA A 445 -71.94 12.18 -32.90
CA ALA A 445 -71.77 13.20 -33.94
C ALA A 445 -72.96 13.34 -34.90
N PHE A 446 -73.74 12.27 -35.09
CA PHE A 446 -74.93 12.25 -35.94
C PHE A 446 -76.23 12.12 -35.14
N VAL A 447 -76.17 12.27 -33.82
CA VAL A 447 -77.34 12.18 -32.95
C VAL A 447 -77.88 13.59 -32.74
N ASP A 448 -79.14 13.80 -33.13
CA ASP A 448 -79.84 15.04 -32.86
C ASP A 448 -80.45 14.99 -31.45
N PRO A 449 -80.15 15.94 -30.54
CA PRO A 449 -80.77 16.01 -29.22
C PRO A 449 -82.30 16.20 -29.27
N ASP A 450 -82.84 16.75 -30.37
CA ASP A 450 -84.29 16.92 -30.53
C ASP A 450 -85.03 15.58 -30.71
N ASP A 451 -84.34 14.55 -31.23
CA ASP A 451 -84.91 13.22 -31.45
C ASP A 451 -85.08 12.41 -30.14
N CYS A 452 -84.48 12.86 -29.03
CA CYS A 452 -84.53 12.18 -27.73
C CYS A 452 -84.26 10.68 -27.85
N THR A 453 -83.21 10.31 -28.59
CA THR A 453 -82.90 8.90 -28.85
C THR A 453 -82.42 8.20 -27.57
N PRO A 454 -82.88 6.98 -27.27
CA PRO A 454 -82.40 6.27 -26.09
C PRO A 454 -80.97 5.77 -26.34
N LEU A 455 -80.09 5.92 -25.33
CA LEU A 455 -78.68 5.56 -25.43
C LEU A 455 -78.48 4.09 -25.85
N LYS A 456 -79.35 3.16 -25.39
CA LYS A 456 -79.31 1.74 -25.79
C LYS A 456 -79.32 1.52 -27.30
N THR A 457 -79.93 2.42 -28.08
CA THR A 457 -79.96 2.28 -29.54
C THR A 457 -78.60 2.56 -30.14
N ILE A 458 -77.90 3.58 -29.64
CA ILE A 458 -76.55 3.96 -30.08
C ILE A 458 -75.54 2.91 -29.64
N THR A 459 -75.56 2.49 -28.37
CA THR A 459 -74.60 1.49 -27.86
C THR A 459 -74.76 0.14 -28.56
N LYS A 460 -75.99 -0.29 -28.83
CA LYS A 460 -76.24 -1.52 -29.62
C LYS A 460 -75.86 -1.40 -31.09
N PHE A 461 -75.94 -0.20 -31.67
CA PHE A 461 -75.59 0.02 -33.07
C PHE A 461 -74.07 -0.07 -33.28
N TYR A 462 -73.28 0.60 -32.43
CA TYR A 462 -71.82 0.61 -32.55
C TYR A 462 -71.15 -0.60 -31.89
N SER A 463 -71.69 -1.08 -30.77
CA SER A 463 -71.23 -2.26 -30.02
C SER A 463 -69.70 -2.32 -29.85
N HIS A 464 -69.14 -1.28 -29.22
CA HIS A 464 -67.70 -1.21 -28.96
C HIS A 464 -67.27 -2.34 -28.01
N PRO A 465 -66.12 -3.00 -28.26
CA PRO A 465 -65.66 -4.10 -27.43
C PRO A 465 -65.21 -3.61 -26.06
N LEU A 466 -65.71 -4.25 -25.00
CA LEU A 466 -65.21 -4.06 -23.64
C LEU A 466 -63.91 -4.85 -23.45
N HIS A 467 -62.89 -4.17 -22.93
CA HIS A 467 -61.62 -4.77 -22.59
C HIS A 467 -61.51 -4.94 -21.08
N PHE A 468 -61.54 -6.18 -20.60
CA PHE A 468 -61.44 -6.50 -19.17
C PHE A 468 -60.05 -6.98 -18.82
N VAL A 469 -59.51 -6.47 -17.71
CA VAL A 469 -58.16 -6.80 -17.23
C VAL A 469 -58.21 -7.07 -15.73
N PHE A 470 -57.37 -7.98 -15.25
CA PHE A 470 -57.29 -8.29 -13.83
C PHE A 470 -56.44 -7.27 -13.07
N ASN A 471 -56.79 -7.01 -11.82
CA ASN A 471 -56.09 -6.05 -10.96
C ASN A 471 -54.60 -6.36 -10.73
N ASP A 472 -54.22 -7.65 -10.78
CA ASP A 472 -52.84 -8.14 -10.61
C ASP A 472 -51.99 -8.07 -11.89
N THR A 473 -52.59 -7.69 -13.02
CA THR A 473 -51.89 -7.54 -14.30
C THR A 473 -50.81 -6.47 -14.18
N LYS A 474 -49.63 -6.75 -14.73
CA LYS A 474 -48.50 -5.82 -14.73
C LYS A 474 -48.66 -4.76 -15.81
N LEU A 475 -48.14 -3.56 -15.55
CA LEU A 475 -48.29 -2.43 -16.47
C LEU A 475 -47.54 -2.63 -17.80
N ASP A 476 -46.47 -3.44 -17.82
CA ASP A 476 -45.76 -3.78 -19.06
C ASP A 476 -46.62 -4.64 -19.99
N ALA A 477 -47.34 -5.62 -19.44
CA ALA A 477 -48.33 -6.40 -20.17
C ALA A 477 -49.52 -5.53 -20.60
N MET A 478 -50.01 -4.66 -19.70
CA MET A 478 -51.12 -3.74 -19.99
C MET A 478 -50.80 -2.80 -21.16
N LEU A 479 -49.60 -2.22 -21.17
CA LEU A 479 -49.12 -1.37 -22.26
C LEU A 479 -49.04 -2.15 -23.58
N GLU A 480 -48.62 -3.42 -23.55
CA GLU A 480 -48.61 -4.27 -24.74
C GLU A 480 -50.02 -4.55 -25.27
N GLU A 481 -50.99 -4.76 -24.39
CA GLU A 481 -52.40 -4.95 -24.77
C GLU A 481 -53.00 -3.68 -25.40
N PHE A 482 -52.75 -2.51 -24.82
CA PHE A 482 -53.16 -1.23 -25.41
C PHE A 482 -52.51 -0.98 -26.76
N LYS A 483 -51.22 -1.31 -26.93
CA LYS A 483 -50.51 -1.20 -28.21
C LYS A 483 -51.06 -2.13 -29.30
N LYS A 484 -51.70 -3.24 -28.94
CA LYS A 484 -52.37 -4.15 -29.91
C LYS A 484 -53.65 -3.54 -30.49
N GLY A 485 -54.11 -2.39 -29.99
CA GLY A 485 -55.14 -1.56 -30.62
C GLY A 485 -56.57 -2.03 -30.39
N LYS A 486 -56.85 -2.82 -29.33
CA LYS A 486 -58.21 -3.28 -29.03
C LYS A 486 -59.09 -2.18 -28.44
N SER A 487 -58.57 -1.43 -27.45
CA SER A 487 -59.19 -0.27 -26.80
C SER A 487 -58.11 0.48 -26.02
N HIS A 488 -58.26 1.78 -25.78
CA HIS A 488 -57.36 2.56 -24.90
C HIS A 488 -57.93 2.76 -23.48
N LEU A 489 -59.10 2.18 -23.21
CA LEU A 489 -59.72 2.12 -21.89
C LEU A 489 -60.01 0.65 -21.58
N ALA A 490 -59.62 0.21 -20.40
CA ALA A 490 -59.88 -1.13 -19.90
C ALA A 490 -60.56 -1.07 -18.52
N ILE A 491 -61.43 -2.05 -18.28
CA ILE A 491 -62.16 -2.20 -17.02
C ILE A 491 -61.36 -3.17 -16.14
N VAL A 492 -61.04 -2.72 -14.93
CA VAL A 492 -60.26 -3.48 -13.96
C VAL A 492 -61.20 -4.29 -13.09
N GLN A 493 -61.00 -5.60 -13.06
CA GLN A 493 -61.79 -6.52 -12.24
C GLN A 493 -60.90 -7.38 -11.35
N ARG A 494 -61.44 -7.76 -10.19
CA ARG A 494 -60.83 -8.71 -9.26
C ARG A 494 -61.71 -9.96 -9.20
N VAL A 495 -61.06 -11.12 -9.10
CA VAL A 495 -61.75 -12.38 -8.81
C VAL A 495 -62.01 -12.43 -7.31
N ASN A 496 -63.28 -12.33 -6.91
CA ASN A 496 -63.66 -12.46 -5.52
C ASN A 496 -63.98 -13.94 -5.22
N ASN A 497 -63.13 -14.56 -4.41
CA ASN A 497 -63.27 -15.94 -3.94
C ASN A 497 -63.82 -16.03 -2.50
N GLU A 498 -64.15 -14.89 -1.88
CA GLU A 498 -64.60 -14.84 -0.50
C GLU A 498 -66.11 -15.11 -0.43
N GLY A 499 -66.47 -16.39 -0.29
CA GLY A 499 -67.86 -16.84 -0.11
C GLY A 499 -68.01 -18.35 -0.26
N GLU A 500 -69.14 -18.91 0.20
CA GLU A 500 -69.47 -20.34 -0.01
C GLU A 500 -70.01 -20.66 -1.42
N GLY A 501 -69.81 -19.76 -2.40
CA GLY A 501 -70.34 -19.86 -3.76
C GLY A 501 -69.25 -19.88 -4.85
N ASP A 502 -69.69 -19.96 -6.11
CA ASP A 502 -68.79 -19.82 -7.26
C ASP A 502 -68.14 -18.43 -7.27
N PRO A 503 -66.86 -18.33 -7.68
CA PRO A 503 -66.16 -17.05 -7.71
C PRO A 503 -66.82 -16.11 -8.71
N PHE A 504 -66.98 -14.86 -8.31
CA PHE A 504 -67.56 -13.81 -9.15
C PHE A 504 -66.54 -12.70 -9.42
N TYR A 505 -66.74 -12.00 -10.53
CA TYR A 505 -65.90 -10.85 -10.89
C TYR A 505 -66.47 -9.59 -10.28
N GLU A 506 -65.63 -8.86 -9.57
CA GLU A 506 -65.94 -7.56 -8.98
C GLU A 506 -65.19 -6.47 -9.73
N VAL A 507 -65.92 -5.47 -10.24
CA VAL A 507 -65.31 -4.32 -10.94
C VAL A 507 -64.76 -3.34 -9.92
N LEU A 508 -63.47 -3.05 -10.01
CA LEU A 508 -62.78 -2.11 -9.11
C LEU A 508 -62.70 -0.69 -9.67
N GLY A 509 -62.58 -0.56 -10.99
CA GLY A 509 -62.34 0.72 -11.64
C GLY A 509 -61.99 0.59 -13.12
N ILE A 510 -61.39 1.64 -13.67
CA ILE A 510 -60.92 1.70 -15.05
C ILE A 510 -59.45 2.10 -15.08
N VAL A 511 -58.76 1.70 -16.15
CA VAL A 511 -57.40 2.14 -16.47
C VAL A 511 -57.35 2.58 -17.92
N THR A 512 -56.66 3.67 -18.19
CA THR A 512 -56.45 4.21 -19.53
C THR A 512 -55.01 4.04 -19.98
N LEU A 513 -54.77 4.21 -21.29
CA LEU A 513 -53.41 4.27 -21.82
C LEU A 513 -52.64 5.49 -21.29
N GLU A 514 -53.34 6.59 -21.01
CA GLU A 514 -52.76 7.82 -20.48
C GLU A 514 -52.19 7.56 -19.07
N ASP A 515 -52.97 6.95 -18.16
CA ASP A 515 -52.52 6.61 -16.80
C ASP A 515 -51.21 5.79 -16.82
N VAL A 516 -51.10 4.84 -17.76
CA VAL A 516 -49.90 4.00 -17.91
C VAL A 516 -48.71 4.81 -18.43
N ILE A 517 -48.93 5.77 -19.32
CA ILE A 517 -47.87 6.64 -19.85
C ILE A 517 -47.44 7.68 -18.81
N GLU A 518 -48.37 8.27 -18.06
CA GLU A 518 -48.08 9.16 -16.93
C GLU A 518 -47.21 8.48 -15.90
N GLU A 519 -47.48 7.20 -15.61
CA GLU A 519 -46.67 6.41 -14.70
C GLU A 519 -45.23 6.17 -15.21
N ILE A 520 -45.05 6.08 -16.54
CA ILE A 520 -43.71 5.97 -17.16
C ILE A 520 -42.97 7.30 -17.10
N ILE A 521 -43.64 8.41 -17.40
CA ILE A 521 -43.01 9.74 -17.49
C ILE A 521 -42.88 10.38 -16.10
N LYS A 522 -43.64 9.89 -15.11
CA LYS A 522 -43.78 10.46 -13.75
C LYS A 522 -44.19 11.93 -13.79
N SER A 523 -45.05 12.26 -14.75
CA SER A 523 -45.62 13.58 -14.96
C SER A 523 -47.05 13.39 -15.43
N GLU A 524 -47.96 14.23 -14.91
CA GLU A 524 -49.32 14.32 -15.43
C GLU A 524 -49.29 14.84 -16.86
N ILE A 525 -50.16 14.28 -17.69
CA ILE A 525 -50.41 14.70 -19.06
C ILE A 525 -51.75 15.42 -19.04
N LEU A 526 -51.71 16.74 -19.18
CA LEU A 526 -52.91 17.56 -19.25
C LEU A 526 -53.44 17.55 -20.70
N ASP A 527 -54.65 17.05 -20.92
CA ASP A 527 -55.36 17.23 -22.18
C ASP A 527 -56.06 18.60 -22.23
N GLU A 528 -56.38 19.09 -23.44
CA GLU A 528 -56.98 20.42 -23.66
C GLU A 528 -58.33 20.61 -22.94
N THR A 529 -59.03 19.50 -22.66
CA THR A 529 -60.34 19.48 -22.00
C THR A 529 -60.29 19.20 -20.51
N ASP A 530 -59.12 18.89 -19.94
CA ASP A 530 -59.00 18.57 -18.53
C ASP A 530 -59.11 19.84 -17.68
N LEU A 531 -60.08 19.85 -16.76
CA LEU A 531 -60.29 20.95 -15.83
C LEU A 531 -59.13 20.98 -14.82
N TYR A 532 -58.51 22.14 -14.64
CA TYR A 532 -57.48 22.38 -13.61
C TYR A 532 -57.96 21.87 -12.26
N SER A 533 -57.37 20.76 -11.80
CA SER A 533 -57.45 20.34 -10.41
C SER A 533 -56.40 21.16 -9.65
N GLU A 534 -56.82 22.21 -8.94
CA GLU A 534 -55.94 22.92 -7.98
C GLU A 534 -55.56 22.05 -6.78
#